data_AF-A0A2N6CPP9-F1
#
_entry.id   AF-A0A2N6CPP9-F1
#
_cell.length_a   1.000
_cell.length_b   1.000
_cell.length_c   1.000
_cell.angle_alpha   90.00
_cell.angle_beta   90.00
_cell.angle_gamma   90.00
#
_symmetry.space_group_name_H-M   'P 1'
#
loop_
_entity.id
_entity.type
_entity.pdbx_description
1 polymer ?
#
loop_
_entity_poly.entity_id
_entity_poly.type
_entity_poly.pdbx_seq_one_letter_code
_entity_poly.pdbx_strand_id
1 'polypeptide(L)'
;MNTMTSRFRWLCWVLPLLAANAAIAQGADIRHASQDEIRQFFAAQGKTVITFLGYSGAGYEDPDAMLEAAKAELSRHDPDTSLVNIGVTPDGIGQVYPLAKSMGFTTTGIVSTQAQKYEASVSDSVDFGFYVEDATWGGFLDGSDELSPTSRAMVENSDIVVAIGGGEVARDEFTAARRLGKQVSYVPAEMNHAIAINKARKKSLPEPTDFRGAAHQVFDGPSE
;
A
#
# COMPACT_ATOMS: atom_id res chain seq x y z
N MET A 1 56.82 13.57 -62.02
CA MET A 1 55.67 14.40 -62.41
C MET A 1 54.39 13.76 -61.87
N ASN A 2 53.58 14.58 -61.19
CA ASN A 2 52.19 14.38 -60.71
C ASN A 2 51.94 13.30 -59.63
N THR A 3 51.71 13.59 -58.33
CA THR A 3 50.70 14.38 -57.57
C THR A 3 49.43 13.61 -57.16
N MET A 4 49.05 13.85 -55.88
CA MET A 4 47.75 13.67 -55.20
C MET A 4 47.43 12.28 -54.60
N THR A 5 47.51 12.07 -53.27
CA THR A 5 46.60 12.45 -52.16
C THR A 5 45.18 11.89 -52.26
N SER A 6 44.76 11.04 -51.31
CA SER A 6 43.47 11.11 -50.58
C SER A 6 43.32 9.88 -49.64
N ARG A 7 43.51 10.06 -48.33
CA ARG A 7 42.49 10.13 -47.25
C ARG A 7 41.98 8.79 -46.69
N PHE A 8 42.45 8.55 -45.47
CA PHE A 8 41.80 7.85 -44.35
C PHE A 8 40.27 7.95 -44.35
N ARG A 9 39.60 6.81 -44.15
CA ARG A 9 38.32 6.72 -43.42
C ARG A 9 38.13 5.30 -42.88
N TRP A 10 38.63 5.06 -41.67
CA TRP A 10 38.15 3.96 -40.84
C TRP A 10 36.76 4.33 -40.33
N LEU A 11 35.73 3.67 -40.86
CA LEU A 11 34.36 3.84 -40.40
C LEU A 11 34.12 2.81 -39.29
N CYS A 12 34.42 3.16 -38.04
CA CYS A 12 34.00 2.40 -36.87
C CYS A 12 32.47 2.52 -36.74
N TRP A 13 31.74 1.48 -37.13
CA TRP A 13 30.33 1.34 -36.77
C TRP A 13 30.26 0.88 -35.31
N VAL A 14 30.14 1.82 -34.39
CA VAL A 14 29.73 1.52 -33.02
C VAL A 14 28.21 1.36 -33.06
N LEU A 15 27.74 0.12 -33.23
CA LEU A 15 26.35 -0.23 -32.96
C LEU A 15 26.10 -0.05 -31.46
N PRO A 16 25.15 0.80 -31.02
CA PRO A 16 24.73 0.76 -29.64
C PRO A 16 23.99 -0.56 -29.42
N LEU A 17 24.56 -1.45 -28.59
CA LEU A 17 23.78 -2.52 -27.98
C LEU A 17 22.71 -1.86 -27.11
N LEU A 18 21.51 -1.71 -27.65
CA LEU A 18 20.31 -1.55 -26.85
C LEU A 18 20.11 -2.88 -26.12
N ALA A 19 20.60 -2.97 -24.89
CA ALA A 19 20.20 -4.00 -23.96
C ALA A 19 18.71 -3.79 -23.68
N ALA A 20 17.87 -4.55 -24.38
CA ALA A 20 16.48 -4.71 -23.98
C ALA A 20 16.49 -5.45 -22.64
N ASN A 21 16.32 -4.71 -21.54
CA ASN A 21 15.96 -5.31 -20.27
C ASN A 21 14.55 -5.90 -20.46
N ALA A 22 14.49 -7.19 -20.76
CA ALA A 22 13.28 -7.96 -20.58
C ALA A 22 13.00 -7.98 -19.08
N ALA A 23 12.05 -7.15 -18.63
CA ALA A 23 11.47 -7.28 -17.31
C ALA A 23 10.81 -8.67 -17.26
N ILE A 24 11.48 -9.61 -16.58
CA ILE A 24 10.84 -10.87 -16.22
C ILE A 24 9.71 -10.48 -15.28
N ALA A 25 8.47 -10.77 -15.66
CA ALA A 25 7.35 -10.72 -14.75
C ALA A 25 7.61 -11.76 -13.65
N GLN A 26 8.29 -11.34 -12.59
CA GLN A 26 8.41 -12.12 -11.37
C GLN A 26 7.04 -12.10 -10.72
N GLY A 27 6.41 -13.27 -10.60
CA GLY A 27 5.17 -13.40 -9.84
C GLY A 27 5.39 -12.92 -8.40
N ALA A 28 4.31 -12.50 -7.74
CA ALA A 28 4.35 -12.00 -6.37
C ALA A 28 5.07 -13.02 -5.43
N ASP A 29 6.09 -12.57 -4.69
CA ASP A 29 6.71 -13.35 -3.63
C ASP A 29 5.91 -13.14 -2.34
N ILE A 30 4.98 -14.04 -2.07
CA ILE A 30 4.10 -13.99 -0.89
C ILE A 30 4.42 -15.15 0.03
N ARG A 31 4.74 -14.85 1.28
CA ARG A 31 5.19 -15.84 2.27
C ARG A 31 4.70 -15.52 3.67
N HIS A 32 4.72 -16.54 4.53
CA HIS A 32 4.60 -16.33 5.98
C HIS A 32 5.88 -15.68 6.51
N ALA A 33 5.75 -14.73 7.43
CA ALA A 33 6.89 -14.09 8.05
C ALA A 33 6.61 -13.64 9.49
N SER A 34 7.64 -13.73 10.32
CA SER A 34 7.69 -13.14 11.65
C SER A 34 7.91 -11.62 11.60
N GLN A 35 7.69 -10.96 12.73
CA GLN A 35 7.95 -9.51 12.86
C GLN A 35 9.40 -9.15 12.51
N ASP A 36 10.35 -9.97 12.95
CA ASP A 36 11.78 -9.73 12.73
C ASP A 36 12.17 -9.88 11.26
N GLU A 37 11.62 -10.86 10.55
CA GLU A 37 11.85 -11.06 9.12
C GLU A 37 11.28 -9.91 8.29
N ILE A 38 10.07 -9.45 8.64
CA ILE A 38 9.45 -8.29 7.99
C ILE A 38 10.32 -7.05 8.21
N ARG A 39 10.73 -6.79 9.46
CA ARG A 39 11.60 -5.65 9.79
C ARG A 39 12.92 -5.70 9.04
N GLN A 40 13.55 -6.87 8.97
CA GLN A 40 14.79 -7.06 8.22
C GLN A 40 14.58 -6.81 6.71
N PHE A 41 13.45 -7.28 6.15
CA PHE A 41 13.13 -7.05 4.75
C PHE A 41 13.01 -5.56 4.42
N PHE A 42 12.21 -4.80 5.17
CA PHE A 42 12.03 -3.37 4.92
C PHE A 42 13.32 -2.58 5.17
N ALA A 43 14.06 -2.89 6.24
CA ALA A 43 15.36 -2.27 6.51
C ALA A 43 16.38 -2.51 5.39
N ALA A 44 16.39 -3.72 4.80
CA ALA A 44 17.28 -4.05 3.70
C ALA A 44 16.94 -3.32 2.39
N GLN A 45 15.70 -2.84 2.21
CA GLN A 45 15.36 -2.02 1.04
C GLN A 45 16.04 -0.65 1.10
N GLY A 46 16.25 -0.09 2.30
CA GLY A 46 16.80 1.26 2.47
C GLY A 46 15.95 2.35 1.79
N LYS A 47 14.64 2.10 1.62
CA LYS A 47 13.68 2.98 0.96
C LYS A 47 12.69 3.56 1.97
N THR A 48 12.10 4.70 1.63
CA THR A 48 10.96 5.26 2.37
C THR A 48 9.71 4.40 2.14
N VAL A 49 9.07 3.98 3.22
CA VAL A 49 7.86 3.15 3.17
C VAL A 49 6.61 4.01 3.30
N ILE A 50 5.83 4.07 2.22
CA ILE A 50 4.55 4.77 2.15
C ILE A 50 3.43 3.74 2.31
N THR A 51 2.76 3.76 3.46
CA THR A 51 1.70 2.80 3.77
C THR A 51 0.33 3.43 3.56
N PHE A 52 -0.51 2.80 2.73
CA PHE A 52 -1.90 3.21 2.54
C PHE A 52 -2.84 2.42 3.45
N LEU A 53 -3.64 3.15 4.21
CA LEU A 53 -4.71 2.65 5.06
C LEU A 53 -6.06 3.09 4.51
N GLY A 54 -7.10 2.28 4.75
CA GLY A 54 -8.42 2.63 4.24
C GLY A 54 -9.46 1.54 4.43
N TYR A 55 -10.51 1.61 3.63
CA TYR A 55 -11.50 0.53 3.57
C TYR A 55 -10.95 -0.60 2.72
N SER A 56 -11.06 -1.85 3.18
CA SER A 56 -10.83 -3.05 2.36
C SER A 56 -12.18 -3.52 1.80
N GLY A 57 -12.69 -4.68 2.22
CA GLY A 57 -13.97 -5.22 1.77
C GLY A 57 -15.23 -4.37 2.06
N ALA A 58 -15.11 -3.23 2.75
CA ALA A 58 -16.19 -2.24 2.83
C ALA A 58 -16.33 -1.39 1.55
N GLY A 59 -15.27 -1.34 0.72
CA GLY A 59 -15.23 -0.56 -0.52
C GLY A 59 -15.31 0.94 -0.28
N TYR A 60 -15.29 1.69 -1.39
CA TYR A 60 -15.46 3.14 -1.42
C TYR A 60 -16.76 3.47 -2.15
N GLU A 61 -17.43 4.55 -1.74
CA GLU A 61 -18.57 5.10 -2.48
C GLU A 61 -18.10 5.68 -3.82
N ASP A 62 -16.96 6.36 -3.81
CA ASP A 62 -16.29 6.89 -5.00
C ASP A 62 -14.86 6.34 -5.10
N PRO A 63 -14.66 5.19 -5.77
CA PRO A 63 -13.34 4.61 -5.98
C PRO A 63 -12.41 5.49 -6.81
N ASP A 64 -12.94 6.25 -7.77
CA ASP A 64 -12.12 7.11 -8.63
C ASP A 64 -11.54 8.28 -7.83
N ALA A 65 -12.35 8.91 -6.96
CA ALA A 65 -11.86 9.95 -6.05
C ALA A 65 -10.80 9.42 -5.06
N MET A 66 -10.96 8.19 -4.58
CA MET A 66 -9.94 7.52 -3.75
C MET A 66 -8.63 7.34 -4.51
N LEU A 67 -8.68 6.87 -5.77
CA LEU A 67 -7.49 6.68 -6.60
C LEU A 67 -6.82 8.00 -6.98
N GLU A 68 -7.58 9.06 -7.28
CA GLU A 68 -7.01 10.38 -7.53
C GLU A 68 -6.32 10.96 -6.29
N ALA A 69 -6.88 10.75 -5.09
CA ALA A 69 -6.22 11.12 -3.84
C ALA A 69 -4.91 10.33 -3.63
N ALA A 70 -4.93 9.02 -3.86
CA ALA A 70 -3.73 8.18 -3.76
C ALA A 70 -2.67 8.61 -4.79
N LYS A 71 -3.06 8.90 -6.03
CA LYS A 71 -2.17 9.39 -7.08
C LYS A 71 -1.54 10.73 -6.73
N ALA A 72 -2.32 11.66 -6.18
CA ALA A 72 -1.82 12.95 -5.74
C ALA A 72 -0.76 12.80 -4.64
N GLU A 73 -0.94 11.84 -3.73
CA GLU A 73 0.06 11.53 -2.71
C GLU A 73 1.31 10.87 -3.31
N LEU A 74 1.14 9.80 -4.11
CA LEU A 74 2.26 9.11 -4.77
C LEU A 74 3.11 10.04 -5.63
N SER A 75 2.50 11.04 -6.27
CA SER A 75 3.22 12.01 -7.13
C SER A 75 4.18 12.93 -6.36
N ARG A 76 4.16 12.90 -5.02
CA ARG A 76 5.10 13.64 -4.16
C ARG A 76 6.39 12.87 -3.88
N HIS A 77 6.45 11.60 -4.24
CA HIS A 77 7.52 10.68 -3.87
C HIS A 77 8.19 10.09 -5.11
N ASP A 78 9.46 9.71 -4.97
CA ASP A 78 10.24 9.10 -6.05
C ASP A 78 10.20 7.57 -5.93
N PRO A 79 9.69 6.83 -6.94
CA PRO A 79 9.62 5.37 -6.92
C PRO A 79 10.98 4.67 -6.79
N ASP A 80 12.08 5.33 -7.16
CA ASP A 80 13.42 4.76 -6.99
C ASP A 80 13.86 4.75 -5.53
N THR A 81 13.37 5.69 -4.71
CA THR A 81 13.72 5.83 -3.29
C THR A 81 12.61 5.45 -2.32
N SER A 82 11.42 5.14 -2.83
CA SER A 82 10.23 4.84 -2.03
C SER A 82 9.56 3.53 -2.48
N LEU A 83 8.80 2.92 -1.58
CA LEU A 83 7.95 1.77 -1.88
C LEU A 83 6.56 1.97 -1.27
N VAL A 84 5.58 1.24 -1.79
CA VAL A 84 4.18 1.34 -1.39
C VAL A 84 3.76 0.07 -0.65
N ASN A 85 3.27 0.22 0.58
CA ASN A 85 2.84 -0.88 1.43
C ASN A 85 1.32 -0.81 1.72
N ILE A 86 0.61 -1.94 1.63
CA ILE A 86 -0.83 -2.07 1.94
C ILE A 86 -1.12 -3.47 2.53
N GLY A 87 -2.35 -3.95 2.47
CA GLY A 87 -2.82 -5.21 3.07
C GLY A 87 -2.89 -6.42 2.13
N VAL A 88 -2.14 -6.44 1.03
CA VAL A 88 -2.09 -7.44 -0.08
C VAL A 88 -3.35 -7.68 -0.91
N THR A 89 -4.55 -7.53 -0.32
CA THR A 89 -5.81 -7.78 -1.03
C THR A 89 -6.07 -6.70 -2.09
N PRO A 90 -6.74 -7.01 -3.21
CA PRO A 90 -7.07 -6.03 -4.24
C PRO A 90 -8.27 -5.13 -3.88
N ASP A 91 -9.04 -5.49 -2.86
CA ASP A 91 -10.29 -4.81 -2.52
C ASP A 91 -10.08 -3.46 -1.85
N GLY A 92 -10.98 -2.51 -2.14
CA GLY A 92 -10.99 -1.19 -1.51
C GLY A 92 -9.67 -0.44 -1.75
N ILE A 93 -8.94 -0.13 -0.68
CA ILE A 93 -7.64 0.56 -0.70
C ILE A 93 -6.57 -0.24 -1.45
N GLY A 94 -6.77 -1.56 -1.58
CA GLY A 94 -5.95 -2.44 -2.42
C GLY A 94 -5.90 -2.04 -3.90
N GLN A 95 -6.89 -1.28 -4.38
CA GLN A 95 -6.90 -0.75 -5.75
C GLN A 95 -5.76 0.25 -6.01
N VAL A 96 -5.08 0.73 -4.97
CA VAL A 96 -3.86 1.55 -5.11
C VAL A 96 -2.69 0.73 -5.67
N TYR A 97 -2.68 -0.60 -5.54
CA TYR A 97 -1.57 -1.44 -6.04
C TYR A 97 -1.32 -1.29 -7.55
N PRO A 98 -2.30 -1.51 -8.46
CA PRO A 98 -2.10 -1.28 -9.89
C PRO A 98 -1.65 0.15 -10.22
N LEU A 99 -2.19 1.14 -9.53
CA LEU A 99 -1.79 2.54 -9.70
C LEU A 99 -0.31 2.75 -9.34
N ALA A 100 0.11 2.30 -8.15
CA ALA A 100 1.50 2.39 -7.69
C ALA A 100 2.47 1.70 -8.65
N LYS A 101 2.14 0.48 -9.11
CA LYS A 101 2.90 -0.25 -10.14
C LYS A 101 3.02 0.55 -11.44
N SER A 102 1.93 1.14 -11.91
CA SER A 102 1.92 1.94 -13.14
C SER A 102 2.79 3.21 -13.04
N MET A 103 3.00 3.69 -11.81
CA MET A 103 3.87 4.82 -11.49
C MET A 103 5.32 4.41 -11.18
N GLY A 104 5.64 3.11 -11.26
CA GLY A 104 7.01 2.58 -11.10
C GLY A 104 7.40 2.18 -9.68
N PHE A 105 6.49 2.30 -8.70
CA PHE A 105 6.80 1.91 -7.32
C PHE A 105 6.90 0.38 -7.18
N THR A 106 7.86 -0.06 -6.37
CA THR A 106 7.82 -1.40 -5.78
C THR A 106 6.69 -1.47 -4.77
N THR A 107 5.93 -2.56 -4.81
CA THR A 107 4.73 -2.76 -3.99
C THR A 107 4.92 -3.89 -3.00
N THR A 108 4.60 -3.62 -1.74
CA THR A 108 4.64 -4.58 -0.66
C THR A 108 3.28 -4.72 0.00
N GLY A 109 3.05 -5.79 0.73
CA GLY A 109 1.90 -5.85 1.61
C GLY A 109 2.08 -6.77 2.80
N ILE A 110 1.40 -6.43 3.88
CA ILE A 110 1.39 -7.18 5.13
C ILE A 110 -0.08 -7.46 5.48
N VAL A 111 -0.41 -8.71 5.71
CA VAL A 111 -1.79 -9.11 6.03
C VAL A 111 -1.80 -10.22 7.08
N SER A 112 -2.87 -10.26 7.85
CA SER A 112 -3.14 -11.35 8.79
C SER A 112 -3.36 -12.69 8.08
N THR A 113 -3.01 -13.81 8.73
CA THR A 113 -3.40 -15.16 8.30
C THR A 113 -4.91 -15.37 8.20
N GLN A 114 -5.74 -14.47 8.75
CA GLN A 114 -7.17 -14.42 8.48
C GLN A 114 -7.49 -14.28 6.99
N ALA A 115 -6.66 -13.57 6.21
CA ALA A 115 -6.86 -13.49 4.76
C ALA A 115 -6.84 -14.87 4.09
N GLN A 116 -5.98 -15.78 4.55
CA GLN A 116 -5.96 -17.16 4.05
C GLN A 116 -7.16 -17.96 4.54
N LYS A 117 -7.52 -17.81 5.83
CA LYS A 117 -8.67 -18.49 6.43
C LYS A 117 -9.99 -18.17 5.73
N TYR A 118 -10.14 -16.93 5.29
CA TYR A 118 -11.32 -16.45 4.57
C TYR A 118 -11.14 -16.42 3.05
N GLU A 119 -10.09 -17.07 2.53
CA GLU A 119 -9.83 -17.22 1.09
C GLU A 119 -9.83 -15.87 0.33
N ALA A 120 -9.30 -14.82 0.97
CA ALA A 120 -9.18 -13.51 0.35
C ALA A 120 -8.21 -13.58 -0.84
N SER A 121 -8.58 -12.93 -1.93
CA SER A 121 -7.72 -12.83 -3.11
C SER A 121 -6.51 -11.94 -2.83
N VAL A 122 -5.37 -12.28 -3.43
CA VAL A 122 -4.19 -11.42 -3.41
C VAL A 122 -4.12 -10.65 -4.73
N SER A 123 -3.74 -9.38 -4.66
CA SER A 123 -3.55 -8.54 -5.85
C SER A 123 -2.34 -9.00 -6.67
N ASP A 124 -2.53 -9.16 -7.98
CA ASP A 124 -1.44 -9.45 -8.94
C ASP A 124 -0.43 -8.29 -9.04
N SER A 125 -0.77 -7.13 -8.49
CA SER A 125 0.06 -5.94 -8.45
C SER A 125 0.88 -5.82 -7.17
N VAL A 126 1.03 -6.89 -6.39
CA VAL A 126 1.96 -6.98 -5.24
C VAL A 126 3.27 -7.62 -5.70
N ASP A 127 4.41 -7.00 -5.40
CA ASP A 127 5.74 -7.62 -5.62
C ASP A 127 6.10 -8.56 -4.46
N PHE A 128 5.92 -8.08 -3.22
CA PHE A 128 6.30 -8.81 -2.00
C PHE A 128 5.16 -8.80 -0.97
N GLY A 129 4.70 -9.95 -0.52
CA GLY A 129 3.61 -10.09 0.45
C GLY A 129 4.01 -10.88 1.68
N PHE A 130 3.48 -10.49 2.84
CA PHE A 130 3.74 -11.13 4.12
C PHE A 130 2.44 -11.51 4.82
N TYR A 131 2.24 -12.80 5.04
CA TYR A 131 1.25 -13.31 5.98
C TYR A 131 1.84 -13.29 7.40
N VAL A 132 1.17 -12.59 8.29
CA VAL A 132 1.50 -12.51 9.72
C VAL A 132 0.50 -13.35 10.50
N GLU A 133 1.01 -14.26 11.34
CA GLU A 133 0.14 -15.05 12.22
C GLU A 133 -0.58 -14.12 13.20
N ASP A 134 -1.90 -14.04 13.06
CA ASP A 134 -2.74 -13.12 13.81
C ASP A 134 -4.18 -13.64 13.84
N ALA A 135 -4.75 -13.76 15.04
CA ALA A 135 -6.13 -14.21 15.22
C ALA A 135 -7.17 -13.14 14.83
N THR A 136 -6.73 -11.90 14.62
CA THR A 136 -7.53 -10.73 14.26
C THR A 136 -7.24 -10.29 12.82
N TRP A 137 -8.03 -9.34 12.30
CA TRP A 137 -7.76 -8.70 11.02
C TRP A 137 -6.74 -7.55 11.11
N GLY A 138 -6.27 -7.22 12.32
CA GLY A 138 -5.54 -5.99 12.62
C GLY A 138 -6.23 -5.18 13.74
N GLY A 139 -5.69 -3.99 14.00
CA GLY A 139 -6.16 -3.03 15.00
C GLY A 139 -5.50 -3.18 16.36
N PHE A 140 -6.02 -2.46 17.36
CA PHE A 140 -5.67 -2.68 18.75
C PHE A 140 -6.27 -3.99 19.27
N LEU A 141 -5.56 -4.66 20.17
CA LEU A 141 -6.08 -5.80 20.90
C LEU A 141 -7.20 -5.35 21.87
N ASP A 142 -8.21 -6.20 22.05
CA ASP A 142 -9.39 -5.87 22.85
C ASP A 142 -9.04 -5.33 24.25
N GLY A 143 -9.50 -4.12 24.55
CA GLY A 143 -9.28 -3.46 25.85
C GLY A 143 -7.85 -2.99 26.11
N SER A 144 -7.01 -2.90 25.07
CA SER A 144 -5.61 -2.50 25.15
C SER A 144 -5.27 -1.40 24.13
N ASP A 145 -4.16 -0.70 24.35
CA ASP A 145 -3.49 0.17 23.37
C ASP A 145 -2.38 -0.59 22.59
N GLU A 146 -2.25 -1.89 22.82
CA GLU A 146 -1.29 -2.75 22.11
C GLU A 146 -1.85 -3.13 20.73
N LEU A 147 -1.04 -2.93 19.69
CA LEU A 147 -1.39 -3.38 18.33
C LEU A 147 -1.33 -4.91 18.24
N SER A 148 -2.28 -5.47 17.49
CA SER A 148 -2.20 -6.83 16.97
C SER A 148 -0.90 -7.05 16.17
N PRO A 149 -0.41 -8.31 16.06
CA PRO A 149 0.80 -8.62 15.29
C PRO A 149 0.82 -8.03 13.87
N THR A 150 -0.30 -8.11 13.14
CA THR A 150 -0.39 -7.58 11.77
C THR A 150 -0.24 -6.07 11.75
N SER A 151 -1.00 -5.37 12.59
CA SER A 151 -0.97 -3.91 12.63
C SER A 151 0.34 -3.36 13.18
N ARG A 152 0.99 -4.07 14.12
CA ARG A 152 2.34 -3.75 14.55
C ARG A 152 3.32 -3.81 13.39
N ALA A 153 3.29 -4.89 12.60
CA ALA A 153 4.14 -5.03 11.43
C ALA A 153 3.85 -3.94 10.37
N MET A 154 2.58 -3.60 10.13
CA MET A 154 2.20 -2.48 9.26
C MET A 154 2.80 -1.15 9.74
N VAL A 155 2.57 -0.78 10.99
CA VAL A 155 2.90 0.55 11.51
C VAL A 155 4.40 0.73 11.76
N GLU A 156 5.08 -0.26 12.36
CA GLU A 156 6.49 -0.11 12.74
C GLU A 156 7.41 0.04 11.50
N ASN A 157 7.05 -0.65 10.41
CA ASN A 157 7.80 -0.63 9.15
C ASN A 157 7.41 0.52 8.21
N SER A 158 6.52 1.41 8.63
CA SER A 158 6.11 2.58 7.84
C SER A 158 6.94 3.82 8.19
N ASP A 159 7.22 4.68 7.21
CA ASP A 159 7.74 6.03 7.45
C ASP A 159 6.63 7.08 7.29
N ILE A 160 5.80 6.88 6.27
CA ILE A 160 4.66 7.72 5.90
C ILE A 160 3.40 6.85 5.93
N VAL A 161 2.35 7.31 6.59
CA VAL A 161 1.06 6.63 6.68
C VAL A 161 -0.04 7.53 6.14
N VAL A 162 -0.71 7.06 5.09
CA VAL A 162 -1.74 7.79 4.36
C VAL A 162 -3.05 7.05 4.54
N ALA A 163 -3.99 7.62 5.29
CA ALA A 163 -5.32 7.06 5.47
C ALA A 163 -6.32 7.74 4.54
N ILE A 164 -6.95 6.99 3.63
CA ILE A 164 -8.04 7.49 2.78
C ILE A 164 -9.35 6.87 3.29
N GLY A 165 -10.12 7.63 4.05
CA GLY A 165 -11.19 7.08 4.89
C GLY A 165 -10.66 6.02 5.86
N GLY A 166 -11.46 4.99 6.15
CA GLY A 166 -11.01 3.81 6.88
C GLY A 166 -11.91 3.34 8.02
N GLY A 167 -11.87 2.03 8.27
CA GLY A 167 -12.57 1.38 9.38
C GLY A 167 -11.79 1.44 10.70
N GLU A 168 -12.13 0.55 11.63
CA GLU A 168 -11.51 0.49 12.97
C GLU A 168 -10.02 0.13 12.91
N VAL A 169 -9.63 -0.86 12.09
CA VAL A 169 -8.22 -1.21 11.90
C VAL A 169 -7.40 -0.02 11.39
N ALA A 170 -7.90 0.68 10.37
CA ALA A 170 -7.25 1.87 9.82
C ALA A 170 -7.16 2.99 10.86
N ARG A 171 -8.20 3.22 11.69
CA ARG A 171 -8.18 4.18 12.81
C ARG A 171 -7.05 3.85 13.79
N ASP A 172 -6.93 2.58 14.16
CA ASP A 172 -5.99 2.12 15.19
C ASP A 172 -4.54 2.23 14.70
N GLU A 173 -4.28 1.75 13.48
CA GLU A 173 -2.98 1.86 12.82
C GLU A 173 -2.56 3.32 12.62
N PHE A 174 -3.49 4.17 12.15
CA PHE A 174 -3.24 5.61 12.01
C PHE A 174 -2.94 6.27 13.35
N THR A 175 -3.69 5.92 14.40
CA THR A 175 -3.49 6.43 15.76
C THR A 175 -2.13 6.03 16.31
N ALA A 176 -1.74 4.76 16.14
CA ALA A 176 -0.45 4.26 16.56
C ALA A 176 0.71 4.87 15.77
N ALA A 177 0.58 5.01 14.45
CA ALA A 177 1.58 5.68 13.61
C ALA A 177 1.84 7.12 14.08
N ARG A 178 0.78 7.87 14.38
CA ARG A 178 0.88 9.22 14.94
C ARG A 178 1.58 9.22 16.31
N ARG A 179 1.23 8.27 17.20
CA ARG A 179 1.89 8.12 18.52
C ARG A 179 3.39 7.82 18.41
N LEU A 180 3.80 7.09 17.37
CA LEU A 180 5.19 6.77 17.07
C LEU A 180 5.93 7.88 16.31
N GLY A 181 5.29 9.03 16.07
CA GLY A 181 5.92 10.17 15.38
C GLY A 181 6.15 9.94 13.89
N LYS A 182 5.43 9.00 13.26
CA LYS A 182 5.45 8.81 11.80
C LYS A 182 4.81 10.01 11.11
N GLN A 183 5.15 10.24 9.85
CA GLN A 183 4.42 11.23 9.04
C GLN A 183 3.04 10.65 8.71
N VAL A 184 1.98 11.39 9.03
CA VAL A 184 0.60 10.91 8.84
C VAL A 184 -0.21 11.92 8.04
N SER A 185 -1.04 11.43 7.12
CA SER A 185 -2.03 12.25 6.41
C SER A 185 -3.36 11.51 6.30
N TYR A 186 -4.45 12.27 6.36
CA TYR A 186 -5.80 11.75 6.24
C TYR A 186 -6.55 12.45 5.11
N VAL A 187 -7.19 11.66 4.25
CA VAL A 187 -8.10 12.13 3.22
C VAL A 187 -9.50 11.61 3.54
N PRO A 188 -10.50 12.48 3.77
CA PRO A 188 -11.87 12.05 3.98
C PRO A 188 -12.39 11.28 2.76
N ALA A 189 -12.96 10.10 3.01
CA ALA A 189 -13.68 9.32 2.02
C ALA A 189 -14.75 8.49 2.72
N GLU A 190 -15.84 8.19 2.02
CA GLU A 190 -16.92 7.35 2.55
C GLU A 190 -16.80 5.92 2.06
N MET A 191 -17.15 4.98 2.94
CA MET A 191 -17.29 3.58 2.55
C MET A 191 -18.45 3.42 1.58
N ASN A 192 -18.48 2.34 0.80
CA ASN A 192 -19.61 2.11 -0.10
C ASN A 192 -20.92 1.95 0.68
N HIS A 193 -21.91 2.81 0.39
CA HIS A 193 -23.16 2.91 1.15
C HIS A 193 -23.96 1.62 1.05
N ALA A 194 -24.07 1.07 -0.16
CA ALA A 194 -24.86 -0.14 -0.41
C ALA A 194 -24.25 -1.36 0.31
N ILE A 195 -22.93 -1.53 0.28
CA ILE A 195 -22.25 -2.60 1.03
C ILE A 195 -22.47 -2.43 2.53
N ALA A 196 -22.34 -1.21 3.05
CA ALA A 196 -22.53 -0.91 4.46
C ALA A 196 -23.97 -1.21 4.94
N ILE A 197 -24.98 -0.76 4.20
CA ILE A 197 -26.40 -1.03 4.48
C ILE A 197 -26.68 -2.54 4.40
N ASN A 198 -26.21 -3.23 3.37
CA ASN A 198 -26.42 -4.67 3.22
C ASN A 198 -25.75 -5.47 4.35
N LYS A 199 -24.56 -5.04 4.79
CA LYS A 199 -23.85 -5.64 5.94
C LYS A 199 -24.62 -5.44 7.24
N ALA A 200 -25.18 -4.24 7.47
CA ALA A 200 -26.00 -3.96 8.64
C ALA A 200 -27.28 -4.83 8.66
N ARG A 201 -28.00 -4.90 7.54
CA ARG A 201 -29.19 -5.75 7.38
C ARG A 201 -28.89 -7.22 7.64
N LYS A 202 -27.80 -7.75 7.08
CA LYS A 202 -27.37 -9.15 7.31
C LYS A 202 -27.07 -9.45 8.79
N LYS A 203 -26.70 -8.43 9.56
CA LYS A 203 -26.43 -8.54 11.00
C LYS A 203 -27.62 -8.15 11.88
N SER A 204 -28.78 -7.86 11.29
CA SER A 204 -29.96 -7.33 12.01
C SER A 204 -29.64 -6.08 12.83
N LEU A 205 -28.75 -5.23 12.31
CA LEU A 205 -28.38 -3.94 12.91
C LEU A 205 -29.13 -2.80 12.21
N PRO A 206 -29.31 -1.64 12.87
CA PRO A 206 -29.83 -0.43 12.23
C PRO A 206 -28.99 -0.04 11.01
N GLU A 207 -29.66 0.50 9.99
CA GLU A 207 -28.96 1.02 8.82
C GLU A 207 -28.07 2.21 9.22
N PRO A 208 -26.81 2.25 8.74
CA PRO A 208 -25.91 3.36 9.03
C PRO A 208 -26.45 4.65 8.38
N THR A 209 -26.36 5.74 9.13
CA THR A 209 -26.65 7.10 8.64
C THR A 209 -25.37 7.93 8.46
N ASP A 210 -24.21 7.34 8.77
CA ASP A 210 -22.87 7.93 8.64
C ASP A 210 -21.95 6.88 8.02
N PHE A 211 -21.28 7.27 6.93
CA PHE A 211 -20.44 6.39 6.11
C PHE A 211 -18.96 6.76 6.14
N ARG A 212 -18.57 7.74 6.97
CA ARG A 212 -17.18 8.25 7.06
C ARG A 212 -16.21 7.32 7.79
N GLY A 213 -16.72 6.28 8.45
CA GLY A 213 -15.92 5.26 9.12
C GLY A 213 -15.23 5.73 10.40
N ALA A 214 -14.54 4.80 11.07
CA ALA A 214 -13.95 5.04 12.39
C ALA A 214 -12.67 5.89 12.31
N ALA A 215 -11.92 5.83 11.20
CA ALA A 215 -10.70 6.64 11.02
C ALA A 215 -11.01 8.14 11.00
N HIS A 216 -12.21 8.54 10.53
CA HIS A 216 -12.64 9.92 10.55
C HIS A 216 -12.73 10.51 11.98
N GLN A 217 -13.05 9.68 12.98
CA GLN A 217 -13.30 10.14 14.36
C GLN A 217 -12.04 10.59 15.09
N VAL A 218 -10.86 10.14 14.65
CA VAL A 218 -9.57 10.45 15.28
C VAL A 218 -8.79 11.51 14.52
N PHE A 219 -9.41 12.06 13.47
CA PHE A 219 -8.89 13.15 12.66
C PHE A 219 -9.55 14.47 13.08
N ASP A 220 -8.85 15.23 13.93
CA ASP A 220 -9.19 16.61 14.27
C ASP A 220 -8.23 17.56 13.53
N GLY A 221 -8.49 17.81 12.25
CA GLY A 221 -7.83 18.86 11.44
C GLY A 221 -6.32 18.67 11.18
N PRO A 222 -5.75 19.44 10.24
CA PRO A 222 -4.34 19.30 9.88
C PRO A 222 -3.44 19.67 11.06
N SER A 223 -2.42 18.85 11.33
CA SER A 223 -1.20 19.34 11.94
C SER A 223 -0.54 20.31 10.96
N GLU A 224 -0.49 21.58 11.35
CA GLU A 224 0.19 22.68 10.63
C GLU A 224 1.62 22.34 10.24
#